data_AF-A0A952Q036-F1
#
_entry.id   AF-A0A952Q036-F1
#
_cell.length_a   1.000
_cell.length_b   1.000
_cell.length_c   1.000
_cell.angle_alpha   90.00
_cell.angle_beta   90.00
_cell.angle_gamma   90.00
#
_symmetry.space_group_name_H-M   'P 1'
#
loop_
_entity.id
_entity.type
_entity.pdbx_description
1 polymer ?
#
loop_
_entity_poly.entity_id
_entity_poly.type
_entity_poly.pdbx_seq_one_letter_code
_entity_poly.pdbx_strand_id
1 'polypeptide(L)'
;MFLRKKRTDNIQTVSELKHKLGDSFVILCGSAISATLAPHVPMVQSVEKAILNALAKKMEKGSRSEQLVGSYAKAMTNGKYLGLLNRTKFESFIWRLQQTIDKPRVDDLLYRVYRCTDKQYGPNHAAIAFLLHQRTCLACLTTNFDNAIELSCSEFALTVQDQNTPPLVLPTKSEPPLLFKLHGDAESHSCVAISPELSIGKFRKNYQNLQVLLDGRNVLVVGYSGTGDVDISLHLSNANAQFFWCNHSSLFPRIHPTQLNVFCNLRERLSSTAKTKNLLLALAASYGWEDSVEGYDHAWEDSVEAWINTVNRSELRDFVLSLMRWDTSWPHVHMAYCRGLEEGNTTESQLDIAESFAQIAAYRSARKQLTTLLQKAILPYKTELRVRVLLALVYWREGNFSLALTSLAPSLILAEPNQSQQDLAGLARIYLETIGEMMDYIHDVEDRMQLFLNSKSLTAIQIIKNSESSDEDNYLNRIAILAVHDAIGEEVKVTEIIDLFNECCSMENWPAASLTTQLILKMSFRDGLNAVTQVTPKLYQRHNYKLILKNFATLIHCALGKRFIFLFKLLNGRILIPIFTEYLEFTYRNRRRRWESQSTLGNQPIE
;
A
#
# COMPACT_ATOMS: atom_id res chain seq x y z
N MET A 1 -7.15 4.04 -41.22
CA MET A 1 -7.37 2.58 -41.24
C MET A 1 -8.01 2.19 -39.91
N PHE A 2 -9.35 2.17 -39.84
CA PHE A 2 -10.06 1.81 -38.61
C PHE A 2 -9.88 0.32 -38.36
N LEU A 3 -9.10 -0.04 -37.34
CA LEU A 3 -9.03 -1.40 -36.82
C LEU A 3 -10.45 -1.80 -36.42
N ARG A 4 -11.11 -2.64 -37.24
CA ARG A 4 -12.33 -3.36 -36.83
C ARG A 4 -11.96 -4.08 -35.54
N LYS A 5 -12.43 -3.58 -34.39
CA LYS A 5 -12.35 -4.30 -33.10
C LYS A 5 -12.87 -5.70 -33.39
N LYS A 6 -12.01 -6.73 -33.32
CA LYS A 6 -12.44 -8.12 -33.29
C LYS A 6 -13.53 -8.18 -32.21
N ARG A 7 -14.75 -8.52 -32.63
CA ARG A 7 -15.87 -8.74 -31.71
C ARG A 7 -15.36 -9.77 -30.72
N THR A 8 -15.15 -9.36 -29.46
CA THR A 8 -14.77 -10.31 -28.42
C THR A 8 -15.95 -11.25 -28.25
N ASP A 9 -15.70 -12.55 -28.34
CA ASP A 9 -16.69 -13.59 -28.05
C ASP A 9 -17.12 -13.43 -26.59
N ASN A 10 -18.24 -12.74 -26.39
CA ASN A 10 -18.83 -12.51 -25.09
C ASN A 10 -19.91 -13.56 -24.87
N ILE A 11 -19.81 -14.31 -23.78
CA ILE A 11 -20.80 -15.31 -23.38
C ILE A 11 -22.03 -14.59 -22.85
N GLN A 12 -23.19 -14.86 -23.44
CA GLN A 12 -24.45 -14.14 -23.11
C GLN A 12 -25.55 -15.06 -22.59
N THR A 13 -25.40 -16.38 -22.73
CA THR A 13 -26.43 -17.34 -22.36
C THR A 13 -25.92 -18.34 -21.33
N VAL A 14 -26.82 -18.82 -20.47
CA VAL A 14 -26.50 -19.86 -19.49
C VAL A 14 -26.07 -21.17 -20.16
N SER A 15 -26.69 -21.53 -21.30
CA SER A 15 -26.34 -22.74 -22.04
C SER A 15 -24.90 -22.71 -22.55
N GLU A 16 -24.48 -21.57 -23.10
CA GLU A 16 -23.11 -21.35 -23.56
C GLU A 16 -22.12 -21.35 -22.39
N LEU A 17 -22.46 -20.68 -21.28
CA LEU A 17 -21.64 -20.64 -20.08
C LEU A 17 -21.45 -22.05 -19.50
N LYS A 18 -22.54 -22.81 -19.33
CA LYS A 18 -22.54 -24.19 -18.82
C LYS A 18 -21.70 -25.12 -19.70
N HIS A 19 -21.88 -25.04 -21.02
CA HIS A 19 -21.09 -25.83 -21.96
C HIS A 19 -19.58 -25.55 -21.85
N LYS A 20 -19.19 -24.28 -21.73
CA LYS A 20 -17.76 -23.90 -21.63
C LYS A 20 -17.15 -24.17 -20.26
N LEU A 21 -17.91 -24.04 -19.16
CA LEU A 21 -17.46 -24.40 -17.82
C LEU A 21 -17.25 -25.91 -17.67
N GLY A 22 -18.04 -26.72 -18.38
CA GLY A 22 -17.97 -28.19 -18.31
C GLY A 22 -18.63 -28.77 -17.07
N ASP A 23 -18.30 -30.02 -16.76
CA ASP A 23 -18.96 -30.81 -15.70
C ASP A 23 -18.51 -30.43 -14.28
N SER A 24 -17.37 -29.74 -14.15
CA SER A 24 -16.86 -29.23 -12.88
C SER A 24 -16.05 -27.96 -13.10
N PHE A 25 -16.21 -27.00 -12.19
CA PHE A 25 -15.51 -25.72 -12.23
C PHE A 25 -15.22 -25.17 -10.84
N VAL A 26 -14.47 -24.07 -10.78
CA VAL A 26 -14.18 -23.30 -9.57
C VAL A 26 -14.86 -21.93 -9.67
N ILE A 27 -15.36 -21.41 -8.57
CA ILE A 27 -15.82 -20.02 -8.49
C ILE A 27 -14.76 -19.19 -7.78
N LEU A 28 -14.39 -18.05 -8.36
CA LEU A 28 -13.68 -16.97 -7.68
C LEU A 28 -14.66 -15.81 -7.49
N CYS A 29 -14.92 -15.41 -6.26
CA CYS A 29 -15.84 -14.32 -5.97
C CYS A 29 -15.23 -13.19 -5.15
N GLY A 30 -15.82 -12.01 -5.29
CA GLY A 30 -15.42 -10.81 -4.56
C GLY A 30 -16.63 -10.00 -4.10
N SER A 31 -16.37 -8.86 -3.45
CA SER A 31 -17.35 -8.13 -2.63
C SER A 31 -18.64 -7.72 -3.33
N ALA A 32 -18.65 -7.61 -4.66
CA ALA A 32 -19.89 -7.25 -5.36
C ALA A 32 -20.97 -8.33 -5.24
N ILE A 33 -20.64 -9.61 -4.97
CA ILE A 33 -21.67 -10.63 -4.71
C ILE A 33 -22.52 -10.27 -3.49
N SER A 34 -21.91 -9.63 -2.49
CA SER A 34 -22.52 -9.27 -1.21
C SER A 34 -23.22 -7.92 -1.24
N ALA A 35 -22.91 -7.06 -2.22
CA ALA A 35 -23.35 -5.67 -2.23
C ALA A 35 -24.32 -5.28 -3.36
N THR A 36 -24.61 -6.16 -4.32
CA THR A 36 -25.45 -5.80 -5.48
C THR A 36 -26.92 -6.19 -5.36
N LEU A 37 -27.24 -7.21 -4.54
CA LEU A 37 -28.60 -7.68 -4.31
C LEU A 37 -28.83 -7.81 -2.81
N ALA A 38 -29.97 -7.31 -2.34
CA ALA A 38 -30.37 -7.44 -0.94
C ALA A 38 -30.49 -8.92 -0.52
N PRO A 39 -30.10 -9.26 0.72
CA PRO A 39 -29.41 -8.44 1.71
C PRO A 39 -28.04 -7.91 1.32
N HIS A 40 -27.80 -6.64 1.62
CA HIS A 40 -26.52 -6.00 1.39
C HIS A 40 -25.60 -6.19 2.59
N VAL A 41 -24.39 -6.69 2.32
CA VAL A 41 -23.22 -6.53 3.17
C VAL A 41 -22.49 -5.26 2.73
N PRO A 42 -21.93 -4.47 3.65
CA PRO A 42 -21.27 -3.22 3.30
C PRO A 42 -20.13 -3.39 2.30
N MET A 43 -20.10 -2.50 1.31
CA MET A 43 -18.89 -2.30 0.51
C MET A 43 -17.80 -1.66 1.35
N VAL A 44 -16.55 -2.08 1.13
CA VAL A 44 -15.35 -1.56 1.82
C VAL A 44 -15.28 -0.02 1.84
N GLN A 45 -15.61 0.65 0.73
CA GLN A 45 -15.62 2.12 0.65
C GLN A 45 -16.68 2.77 1.55
N SER A 46 -17.80 2.10 1.77
CA SER A 46 -18.83 2.57 2.69
C SER A 46 -18.32 2.48 4.13
N VAL A 47 -17.64 1.39 4.47
CA VAL A 47 -17.04 1.17 5.79
C VAL A 47 -15.97 2.23 6.09
N GLU A 48 -15.04 2.48 5.17
CA GLU A 48 -14.02 3.53 5.32
C GLU A 48 -14.63 4.90 5.61
N LYS A 49 -15.67 5.28 4.86
CA LYS A 49 -16.37 6.56 5.04
C LYS A 49 -17.11 6.61 6.38
N ALA A 50 -17.77 5.52 6.77
CA ALA A 50 -18.46 5.44 8.05
C ALA A 50 -17.48 5.59 9.23
N ILE A 51 -16.34 4.89 9.19
CA ILE A 51 -15.27 5.00 10.19
C ILE A 51 -14.80 6.45 10.32
N LEU A 52 -14.46 7.10 9.20
CA LEU A 52 -13.95 8.48 9.21
C LEU A 52 -15.02 9.50 9.65
N ASN A 53 -16.28 9.30 9.29
CA ASN A 53 -17.38 10.16 9.73
C ASN A 53 -17.69 10.00 11.23
N ALA A 54 -17.74 8.76 11.73
CA ALA A 54 -17.93 8.48 13.16
C ALA A 54 -16.76 9.01 13.99
N LEU A 55 -15.53 8.84 13.50
CA LEU A 55 -14.33 9.45 14.09
C LEU A 55 -14.46 10.97 14.15
N ALA A 56 -14.82 11.62 13.05
CA ALA A 56 -15.00 13.08 13.01
C ALA A 56 -16.01 13.54 14.06
N LYS A 57 -17.17 12.89 14.16
CA LYS A 57 -18.21 13.16 15.17
C LYS A 57 -17.67 13.01 16.60
N LYS A 58 -16.86 11.98 16.87
CA LYS A 58 -16.22 11.79 18.18
C LYS A 58 -15.20 12.87 18.53
N MET A 59 -14.50 13.38 17.52
CA MET A 59 -13.48 14.43 17.64
C MET A 59 -14.06 15.84 17.80
N GLU A 60 -15.30 16.10 17.35
CA GLU A 60 -15.98 17.40 17.51
C GLU A 60 -16.08 17.85 18.98
N LYS A 61 -16.18 16.90 19.91
CA LYS A 61 -16.26 17.15 21.36
C LYS A 61 -14.89 17.19 22.05
N GLY A 62 -13.82 17.11 21.27
CA GLY A 62 -12.44 17.00 21.75
C GLY A 62 -11.76 18.35 21.98
N SER A 63 -10.45 18.29 22.23
CA SER A 63 -9.56 19.45 22.15
C SER A 63 -9.58 20.05 20.74
N ARG A 64 -9.01 21.23 20.55
CA ARG A 64 -8.98 21.86 19.23
C ARG A 64 -8.14 21.05 18.23
N SER A 65 -7.03 20.45 18.64
CA SER A 65 -6.25 19.56 17.77
C SER A 65 -7.07 18.33 17.37
N GLU A 66 -7.89 17.79 18.27
CA GLU A 66 -8.84 16.72 17.96
C GLU A 66 -9.91 17.21 16.96
N GLN A 67 -10.53 18.36 17.18
CA GLN A 67 -11.50 18.94 16.23
C GLN A 67 -10.89 19.17 14.83
N LEU A 68 -9.63 19.58 14.77
CA LEU A 68 -8.87 19.72 13.52
C LEU A 68 -8.70 18.35 12.82
N VAL A 69 -8.34 17.31 13.58
CA VAL A 69 -8.26 15.93 13.07
C VAL A 69 -9.63 15.48 12.52
N GLY A 70 -10.71 15.74 13.25
CA GLY A 70 -12.07 15.44 12.80
C GLY A 70 -12.44 16.17 11.50
N SER A 71 -12.02 17.44 11.37
CA SER A 71 -12.21 18.23 10.14
C SER A 71 -11.48 17.61 8.95
N TYR A 72 -10.25 17.11 9.16
CA TYR A 72 -9.50 16.39 8.11
C TYR A 72 -10.11 15.05 7.74
N ALA A 73 -10.61 14.28 8.72
CA ALA A 73 -11.34 13.05 8.45
C ALA A 73 -12.59 13.31 7.59
N LYS A 74 -13.38 14.34 7.91
CA LYS A 74 -14.54 14.77 7.09
C LYS A 74 -14.13 15.23 5.69
N ALA A 75 -13.01 15.92 5.57
CA ALA A 75 -12.50 16.36 4.27
C ALA A 75 -11.98 15.20 3.40
N MET A 76 -11.65 14.03 3.97
CA MET A 76 -11.36 12.80 3.24
C MET A 76 -12.63 12.07 2.77
N THR A 77 -13.77 12.22 3.45
CA THR A 77 -14.99 11.53 3.05
C THR A 77 -15.77 12.27 1.97
N ASN A 78 -15.84 13.61 2.02
CA ASN A 78 -16.63 14.43 1.11
C ASN A 78 -15.99 15.78 0.74
N GLY A 79 -14.67 15.93 0.86
CA GLY A 79 -14.00 17.22 0.68
C GLY A 79 -12.76 17.18 -0.21
N LYS A 80 -11.88 18.17 0.00
CA LYS A 80 -10.65 18.38 -0.77
C LYS A 80 -9.71 17.17 -0.78
N TYR A 81 -9.79 16.30 0.22
CA TYR A 81 -8.94 15.12 0.36
C TYR A 81 -9.64 13.80 -0.01
N LEU A 82 -10.82 13.85 -0.64
CA LEU A 82 -11.50 12.64 -1.12
C LEU A 82 -10.65 11.82 -2.10
N GLY A 83 -9.82 12.49 -2.90
CA GLY A 83 -8.88 11.83 -3.80
C GLY A 83 -7.85 10.95 -3.07
N LEU A 84 -7.52 11.25 -1.82
CA LEU A 84 -6.65 10.42 -0.97
C LEU A 84 -7.35 9.12 -0.61
N LEU A 85 -8.55 9.21 -0.04
CA LEU A 85 -9.33 8.04 0.35
C LEU A 85 -9.60 7.11 -0.84
N ASN A 86 -9.99 7.68 -2.00
CA ASN A 86 -10.25 6.90 -3.22
C ASN A 86 -9.02 6.17 -3.77
N ARG A 87 -7.80 6.55 -3.35
CA ARG A 87 -6.54 5.91 -3.76
C ARG A 87 -6.04 4.92 -2.72
N THR A 88 -6.42 5.09 -1.46
CA THR A 88 -6.14 4.14 -0.39
C THR A 88 -6.95 2.87 -0.64
N LYS A 89 -6.27 1.73 -0.68
CA LYS A 89 -6.93 0.42 -0.72
C LYS A 89 -7.43 0.04 0.66
N PHE A 90 -8.50 -0.74 0.72
CA PHE A 90 -9.11 -1.13 1.99
C PHE A 90 -8.13 -1.87 2.90
N GLU A 91 -7.32 -2.77 2.33
CA GLU A 91 -6.31 -3.54 3.05
C GLU A 91 -5.25 -2.60 3.65
N SER A 92 -4.86 -1.55 2.91
CA SER A 92 -3.94 -0.52 3.42
C SER A 92 -4.59 0.32 4.52
N PHE A 93 -5.87 0.67 4.36
CA PHE A 93 -6.64 1.40 5.35
C PHE A 93 -6.71 0.62 6.66
N ILE A 94 -7.09 -0.67 6.59
CA ILE A 94 -7.16 -1.58 7.73
C ILE A 94 -5.77 -1.85 8.32
N TRP A 95 -4.73 -2.00 7.50
CA TRP A 95 -3.37 -2.18 8.01
C TRP A 95 -2.90 -0.95 8.81
N ARG A 96 -3.10 0.26 8.29
CA ARG A 96 -2.79 1.51 9.01
C ARG A 96 -3.57 1.60 10.32
N LEU A 97 -4.85 1.24 10.29
CA LEU A 97 -5.69 1.19 11.47
C LEU A 97 -5.09 0.21 12.50
N GLN A 98 -4.78 -1.03 12.09
CA GLN A 98 -4.16 -2.04 12.93
C GLN A 98 -2.83 -1.59 13.55
N GLN A 99 -1.98 -0.85 12.82
CA GLN A 99 -0.73 -0.31 13.38
C GLN A 99 -0.97 0.71 14.51
N THR A 100 -2.12 1.40 14.49
CA THR A 100 -2.44 2.47 15.46
C THR A 100 -3.27 2.00 16.64
N ILE A 101 -4.15 1.02 16.43
CA ILE A 101 -5.11 0.57 17.44
C ILE A 101 -5.03 -0.92 17.75
N ASP A 102 -4.03 -1.65 17.26
CA ASP A 102 -3.83 -3.10 17.39
C ASP A 102 -4.78 -4.01 16.58
N LYS A 103 -4.35 -5.28 16.42
CA LYS A 103 -5.06 -6.30 15.63
C LYS A 103 -6.37 -6.75 16.28
N PRO A 104 -6.41 -7.13 17.58
CA PRO A 104 -7.66 -7.57 18.20
C PRO A 104 -8.82 -6.59 18.06
N ARG A 105 -8.57 -5.28 18.17
CA ARG A 105 -9.62 -4.26 18.00
C ARG A 105 -10.07 -4.09 16.56
N VAL A 106 -9.16 -4.25 15.60
CA VAL A 106 -9.51 -4.29 14.17
C VAL A 106 -10.30 -5.55 13.83
N ASP A 107 -9.94 -6.71 14.38
CA ASP A 107 -10.70 -7.94 14.18
C ASP A 107 -12.12 -7.81 14.77
N ASP A 108 -12.28 -7.21 15.95
CA ASP A 108 -13.60 -6.90 16.53
C ASP A 108 -14.41 -5.93 15.64
N LEU A 109 -13.79 -4.92 15.02
CA LEU A 109 -14.45 -4.06 14.03
C LEU A 109 -14.94 -4.86 12.82
N LEU A 110 -14.06 -5.68 12.23
CA LEU A 110 -14.41 -6.45 11.04
C LEU A 110 -15.48 -7.50 11.35
N TYR A 111 -15.41 -8.15 12.51
CA TYR A 111 -16.47 -9.00 13.04
C TYR A 111 -17.80 -8.24 13.12
N ARG A 112 -17.83 -7.06 13.74
CA ARG A 112 -19.06 -6.26 13.88
C ARG A 112 -19.66 -5.78 12.56
N VAL A 113 -18.84 -5.62 11.51
CA VAL A 113 -19.23 -5.03 10.22
C VAL A 113 -19.54 -6.08 9.16
N TYR A 114 -18.88 -7.24 9.22
CA TYR A 114 -18.95 -8.26 8.18
C TYR A 114 -19.54 -9.59 8.64
N ARG A 115 -19.67 -9.82 9.95
CA ARG A 115 -20.36 -11.01 10.44
C ARG A 115 -21.85 -10.92 10.11
N CYS A 116 -22.30 -11.80 9.23
CA CYS A 116 -23.70 -12.03 8.98
C CYS A 116 -24.29 -12.97 10.04
N THR A 117 -25.57 -12.79 10.37
CA THR A 117 -26.35 -13.72 11.20
C THR A 117 -27.64 -14.14 10.49
N ASP A 118 -28.15 -15.32 10.83
CA ASP A 118 -29.43 -15.86 10.37
C ASP A 118 -29.60 -15.82 8.84
N LYS A 119 -30.51 -14.97 8.32
CA LYS A 119 -30.83 -14.81 6.89
C LYS A 119 -30.17 -13.57 6.26
N GLN A 120 -29.04 -13.11 6.78
CA GLN A 120 -28.26 -12.00 6.20
C GLN A 120 -27.42 -12.47 5.00
N TYR A 121 -28.06 -13.08 4.01
CA TYR A 121 -27.43 -13.49 2.75
C TYR A 121 -28.39 -13.32 1.57
N GLY A 122 -27.89 -12.78 0.47
CA GLY A 122 -28.65 -12.61 -0.78
C GLY A 122 -28.70 -13.82 -1.72
N PRO A 123 -29.52 -13.75 -2.78
CA PRO A 123 -29.65 -14.80 -3.80
C PRO A 123 -28.33 -15.24 -4.44
N ASN A 124 -27.36 -14.32 -4.61
CA ASN A 124 -26.06 -14.64 -5.16
C ASN A 124 -25.28 -15.62 -4.27
N HIS A 125 -25.29 -15.44 -2.94
CA HIS A 125 -24.64 -16.36 -2.00
C HIS A 125 -25.33 -17.72 -2.01
N ALA A 126 -26.66 -17.73 -1.97
CA ALA A 126 -27.44 -18.96 -2.01
C ALA A 126 -27.22 -19.75 -3.30
N ALA A 127 -27.10 -19.08 -4.45
CA ALA A 127 -26.78 -19.72 -5.72
C ALA A 127 -25.36 -20.34 -5.71
N ILE A 128 -24.37 -19.65 -5.15
CA ILE A 128 -23.00 -20.19 -4.99
C ILE A 128 -23.02 -21.41 -4.06
N ALA A 129 -23.66 -21.29 -2.90
CA ALA A 129 -23.80 -22.36 -1.92
C ALA A 129 -24.51 -23.58 -2.54
N PHE A 130 -25.57 -23.36 -3.32
CA PHE A 130 -26.25 -24.42 -4.05
C PHE A 130 -25.33 -25.11 -5.06
N LEU A 131 -24.59 -24.37 -5.88
CA LEU A 131 -23.66 -24.94 -6.86
C LEU A 131 -22.54 -25.76 -6.20
N LEU A 132 -22.06 -25.34 -5.03
CA LEU A 132 -21.12 -26.10 -4.20
C LEU A 132 -21.77 -27.38 -3.67
N HIS A 133 -22.97 -27.30 -3.10
CA HIS A 133 -23.70 -28.46 -2.58
C HIS A 133 -23.99 -29.50 -3.68
N GLN A 134 -24.37 -29.05 -4.89
CA GLN A 134 -24.61 -29.90 -6.07
C GLN A 134 -23.33 -30.51 -6.68
N ARG A 135 -22.13 -30.19 -6.17
CA ARG A 135 -20.85 -30.74 -6.65
C ARG A 135 -20.51 -30.41 -8.11
N THR A 136 -21.18 -29.39 -8.65
CA THR A 136 -20.85 -28.81 -9.95
C THR A 136 -19.73 -27.79 -9.80
N CYS A 137 -19.75 -27.03 -8.71
CA CYS A 137 -18.64 -26.22 -8.25
C CYS A 137 -17.83 -27.02 -7.23
N LEU A 138 -16.54 -27.27 -7.51
CA LEU A 138 -15.65 -28.01 -6.59
C LEU A 138 -15.17 -27.15 -5.44
N ALA A 139 -14.92 -25.87 -5.72
CA ALA A 139 -14.45 -24.91 -4.74
C ALA A 139 -14.92 -23.50 -5.05
N CYS A 140 -15.15 -22.73 -4.00
CA CYS A 140 -15.34 -21.29 -4.06
C CYS A 140 -14.17 -20.61 -3.35
N LEU A 141 -13.46 -19.76 -4.07
CA LEU A 141 -12.40 -18.91 -3.59
C LEU A 141 -12.98 -17.51 -3.40
N THR A 142 -12.84 -16.89 -2.23
CA THR A 142 -13.41 -15.57 -1.97
C THR A 142 -12.42 -14.64 -1.28
N THR A 143 -12.48 -13.35 -1.65
CA THR A 143 -11.79 -12.26 -0.94
C THR A 143 -12.70 -11.56 0.09
N ASN A 144 -13.93 -12.03 0.26
CA ASN A 144 -14.85 -11.46 1.24
C ASN A 144 -14.54 -11.92 2.65
N PHE A 145 -14.66 -11.01 3.62
CA PHE A 145 -14.58 -11.30 5.05
C PHE A 145 -15.89 -11.88 5.60
N ASP A 146 -17.03 -11.58 4.97
CA ASP A 146 -18.36 -12.00 5.41
C ASP A 146 -18.56 -13.51 5.33
N ASN A 147 -19.44 -14.05 6.17
CA ASN A 147 -19.80 -15.47 6.23
C ASN A 147 -21.16 -15.78 5.55
N ALA A 148 -21.58 -14.96 4.56
CA ALA A 148 -22.91 -15.07 3.97
C ALA A 148 -23.12 -16.36 3.12
N ILE A 149 -22.04 -16.91 2.54
CA ILE A 149 -22.10 -18.17 1.79
C ILE A 149 -22.30 -19.35 2.74
N GLU A 150 -21.62 -19.32 3.89
CA GLU A 150 -21.66 -20.32 4.95
C GLU A 150 -23.03 -20.39 5.60
N LEU A 151 -23.69 -19.24 5.80
CA LEU A 151 -25.06 -19.20 6.31
C LEU A 151 -26.08 -19.80 5.33
N SER A 152 -25.78 -19.79 4.03
CA SER A 152 -26.67 -20.36 3.02
C SER A 152 -26.62 -21.90 3.01
N CYS A 153 -25.53 -22.52 3.49
CA CYS A 153 -25.40 -23.97 3.62
C CYS A 153 -24.20 -24.33 4.53
N SER A 154 -24.44 -25.17 5.54
CA SER A 154 -23.46 -25.54 6.57
C SER A 154 -22.59 -26.76 6.23
N GLU A 155 -22.80 -27.41 5.07
CA GLU A 155 -22.16 -28.70 4.74
C GLU A 155 -20.76 -28.58 4.08
N PHE A 156 -20.17 -27.38 4.05
CA PHE A 156 -18.92 -27.13 3.34
C PHE A 156 -17.69 -27.39 4.21
N ALA A 157 -16.61 -27.86 3.58
CA ALA A 157 -15.29 -27.79 4.20
C ALA A 157 -14.80 -26.33 4.09
N LEU A 158 -14.91 -25.58 5.18
CA LEU A 158 -14.39 -24.23 5.28
C LEU A 158 -12.87 -24.28 5.52
N THR A 159 -12.12 -23.56 4.69
CA THR A 159 -10.68 -23.34 4.89
C THR A 159 -10.40 -21.85 4.79
N VAL A 160 -9.50 -21.37 5.66
CA VAL A 160 -9.09 -19.97 5.70
C VAL A 160 -7.58 -19.92 5.44
N GLN A 161 -7.12 -19.01 4.59
CA GLN A 161 -5.72 -18.89 4.13
C GLN A 161 -4.70 -18.71 5.27
N ASP A 162 -5.14 -18.27 6.45
CA ASP A 162 -4.35 -18.15 7.69
C ASP A 162 -3.93 -19.51 8.30
N GLN A 163 -4.62 -20.61 7.95
CA GLN A 163 -4.26 -21.92 8.48
C GLN A 163 -2.89 -22.33 7.92
N ASN A 164 -1.95 -22.68 8.80
CA ASN A 164 -0.53 -23.05 8.52
C ASN A 164 -0.31 -24.09 7.39
N THR A 165 -1.38 -24.68 6.87
CA THR A 165 -1.42 -25.64 5.78
C THR A 165 -2.54 -25.26 4.81
N PRO A 166 -2.30 -24.33 3.86
CA PRO A 166 -3.27 -24.06 2.81
C PRO A 166 -3.50 -25.32 1.95
N PRO A 167 -4.69 -25.50 1.36
CA PRO A 167 -4.97 -26.65 0.52
C PRO A 167 -4.07 -26.63 -0.72
N LEU A 168 -3.46 -27.77 -1.01
CA LEU A 168 -2.58 -27.95 -2.18
C LEU A 168 -3.33 -28.53 -3.38
N VAL A 169 -4.51 -29.11 -3.15
CA VAL A 169 -5.33 -29.77 -4.19
C VAL A 169 -6.79 -29.43 -3.94
N LEU A 170 -7.55 -29.24 -5.03
CA LEU A 170 -9.00 -29.08 -4.98
C LEU A 170 -9.69 -30.43 -4.68
N PRO A 171 -10.84 -30.43 -3.97
CA PRO A 171 -11.58 -31.65 -3.73
C PRO A 171 -12.10 -32.26 -5.04
N THR A 172 -12.21 -33.58 -5.04
CA THR A 172 -12.91 -34.35 -6.07
C THR A 172 -14.43 -34.27 -5.89
N LYS A 173 -15.21 -34.71 -6.88
CA LYS A 173 -16.69 -34.71 -6.79
C LYS A 173 -17.23 -35.56 -5.63
N SER A 174 -16.46 -36.55 -5.16
CA SER A 174 -16.81 -37.41 -4.03
C SER A 174 -16.46 -36.83 -2.66
N GLU A 175 -15.68 -35.76 -2.61
CA GLU A 175 -15.23 -35.11 -1.36
C GLU A 175 -16.05 -33.85 -1.08
N PRO A 176 -16.17 -33.40 0.20
CA PRO A 176 -16.78 -32.11 0.56
C PRO A 176 -16.24 -30.93 -0.25
N PRO A 177 -17.07 -29.94 -0.65
CA PRO A 177 -16.59 -28.88 -1.51
C PRO A 177 -15.86 -27.85 -0.65
N LEU A 178 -14.90 -27.16 -1.24
CA LEU A 178 -14.02 -26.26 -0.52
C LEU A 178 -14.55 -24.82 -0.60
N LEU A 179 -14.75 -24.17 0.55
CA LEU A 179 -14.87 -22.71 0.60
C LEU A 179 -13.55 -22.16 1.15
N PHE A 180 -12.80 -21.43 0.31
CA PHE A 180 -11.48 -20.92 0.65
C PHE A 180 -11.48 -19.39 0.74
N LYS A 181 -11.30 -18.86 1.96
CA LYS A 181 -11.23 -17.42 2.24
C LYS A 181 -9.79 -16.92 2.18
N LEU A 182 -9.48 -16.10 1.18
CA LEU A 182 -8.13 -15.61 0.87
C LEU A 182 -7.66 -14.48 1.80
N HIS A 183 -8.59 -13.66 2.29
CA HIS A 183 -8.31 -12.50 3.14
C HIS A 183 -8.66 -12.72 4.61
N GLY A 184 -8.95 -13.97 4.99
CA GLY A 184 -9.38 -14.30 6.35
C GLY A 184 -10.90 -14.32 6.51
N ASP A 185 -11.34 -14.49 7.75
CA ASP A 185 -12.75 -14.63 8.10
C ASP A 185 -13.11 -13.73 9.28
N ALA A 186 -14.21 -12.97 9.12
CA ALA A 186 -14.70 -12.07 10.15
C ALA A 186 -15.20 -12.84 11.38
N GLU A 187 -15.92 -13.96 11.20
CA GLU A 187 -16.42 -14.78 12.32
C GLU A 187 -15.25 -15.30 13.19
N SER A 188 -14.23 -15.86 12.55
CA SER A 188 -13.08 -16.44 13.24
C SER A 188 -12.02 -15.42 13.68
N HIS A 189 -12.23 -14.12 13.46
CA HIS A 189 -11.25 -13.06 13.77
C HIS A 189 -9.87 -13.28 13.12
N SER A 190 -9.86 -13.86 11.91
CA SER A 190 -8.63 -14.21 11.18
C SER A 190 -8.36 -13.28 9.99
N CYS A 191 -9.05 -12.15 9.90
CA CYS A 191 -8.89 -11.17 8.83
C CYS A 191 -7.42 -10.75 8.69
N VAL A 192 -6.93 -10.77 7.45
CA VAL A 192 -5.55 -10.43 7.11
C VAL A 192 -5.53 -9.00 6.59
N ALA A 193 -4.89 -8.11 7.34
CA ALA A 193 -4.59 -6.76 6.87
C ALA A 193 -3.27 -6.76 6.12
N ILE A 194 -3.32 -6.39 4.85
CA ILE A 194 -2.17 -6.37 3.97
C ILE A 194 -1.63 -4.93 3.83
N SER A 195 -0.39 -4.72 4.29
CA SER A 195 0.36 -3.49 4.05
C SER A 195 0.76 -3.36 2.58
N PRO A 196 0.51 -2.25 1.89
CA PRO A 196 1.11 -2.00 0.58
C PRO A 196 2.64 -1.87 0.65
N GLU A 197 3.21 -1.62 1.83
CA GLU A 197 4.64 -1.58 2.12
C GLU A 197 5.25 -2.99 2.37
N LEU A 198 4.42 -4.02 2.57
CA LEU A 198 4.94 -5.40 2.57
C LEU A 198 5.41 -5.74 1.16
N SER A 199 6.57 -6.38 1.10
CA SER A 199 7.20 -6.77 -0.16
C SER A 199 6.28 -7.74 -0.92
N ILE A 200 6.16 -7.57 -2.23
CA ILE A 200 5.45 -8.52 -3.10
C ILE A 200 5.98 -9.96 -3.01
N GLY A 201 7.15 -10.17 -2.44
CA GLY A 201 7.77 -11.48 -2.23
C GLY A 201 7.12 -12.21 -1.07
N LYS A 202 6.70 -11.48 -0.03
CA LYS A 202 5.83 -12.03 1.02
C LYS A 202 4.45 -12.36 0.44
N PHE A 203 3.86 -11.50 -0.39
CA PHE A 203 2.58 -11.83 -1.06
C PHE A 203 2.68 -13.03 -1.99
N ARG A 204 3.76 -13.10 -2.78
CA ARG A 204 4.04 -14.21 -3.68
C ARG A 204 4.11 -15.55 -2.95
N LYS A 205 4.72 -15.58 -1.76
CA LYS A 205 4.75 -16.80 -0.96
C LYS A 205 3.39 -17.13 -0.37
N ASN A 206 2.64 -16.13 0.11
CA ASN A 206 1.37 -16.34 0.78
C ASN A 206 0.32 -16.99 -0.13
N TYR A 207 0.24 -16.59 -1.40
CA TYR A 207 -0.79 -17.07 -2.33
C TYR A 207 -0.25 -17.98 -3.44
N GLN A 208 0.96 -18.54 -3.31
CA GLN A 208 1.56 -19.40 -4.34
C GLN A 208 0.70 -20.63 -4.65
N ASN A 209 0.08 -21.21 -3.62
CA ASN A 209 -0.86 -22.33 -3.71
C ASN A 209 -2.04 -22.03 -4.64
N LEU A 210 -2.47 -20.77 -4.76
CA LEU A 210 -3.57 -20.37 -5.65
C LEU A 210 -3.29 -20.73 -7.11
N GLN A 211 -2.04 -20.59 -7.57
CA GLN A 211 -1.65 -20.97 -8.93
C GLN A 211 -1.78 -22.48 -9.14
N VAL A 212 -1.37 -23.28 -8.15
CA VAL A 212 -1.43 -24.75 -8.17
C VAL A 212 -2.89 -25.23 -8.14
N LEU A 213 -3.73 -24.62 -7.30
CA LEU A 213 -5.15 -24.97 -7.20
C LEU A 213 -5.91 -24.71 -8.50
N LEU A 214 -5.56 -23.65 -9.22
CA LEU A 214 -6.27 -23.22 -10.44
C LEU A 214 -5.72 -23.81 -11.74
N ASP A 215 -4.56 -24.47 -11.72
CA ASP A 215 -3.93 -25.00 -12.93
C ASP A 215 -4.83 -25.99 -13.69
N GLY A 216 -5.00 -25.74 -14.99
CA GLY A 216 -5.85 -26.51 -15.89
C GLY A 216 -7.35 -26.40 -15.61
N ARG A 217 -7.81 -25.47 -14.77
CA ARG A 217 -9.22 -25.36 -14.36
C ARG A 217 -10.02 -24.31 -15.14
N ASN A 218 -11.31 -24.54 -15.23
CA ASN A 218 -12.31 -23.54 -15.62
C ASN A 218 -12.74 -22.76 -14.37
N VAL A 219 -12.56 -21.43 -14.41
CA VAL A 219 -12.81 -20.55 -13.26
C VAL A 219 -13.87 -19.51 -13.61
N LEU A 220 -15.01 -19.57 -12.94
CA LEU A 220 -16.06 -18.55 -13.02
C LEU A 220 -15.73 -17.42 -12.04
N VAL A 221 -15.44 -16.23 -12.57
CA VAL A 221 -15.10 -15.06 -11.76
C VAL A 221 -16.33 -14.17 -11.62
N VAL A 222 -16.85 -13.98 -10.41
CA VAL A 222 -18.09 -13.25 -10.12
C VAL A 222 -17.90 -12.21 -9.03
N GLY A 223 -18.21 -10.94 -9.35
CA GLY A 223 -18.14 -9.86 -8.37
C GLY A 223 -16.72 -9.43 -7.93
N TYR A 224 -15.69 -10.00 -8.57
CA TYR A 224 -14.30 -9.59 -8.44
C TYR A 224 -13.91 -8.65 -9.60
N SER A 225 -13.26 -7.53 -9.27
CA SER A 225 -12.91 -6.49 -10.27
C SER A 225 -11.54 -6.68 -10.92
N GLY A 226 -10.64 -7.46 -10.31
CA GLY A 226 -9.24 -7.59 -10.75
C GLY A 226 -8.36 -6.36 -10.54
N THR A 227 -8.95 -5.24 -10.09
CA THR A 227 -8.24 -3.96 -9.88
C THR A 227 -8.10 -3.58 -8.40
N GLY A 228 -8.80 -4.31 -7.52
CA GLY A 228 -8.81 -4.15 -6.06
C GLY A 228 -7.67 -4.91 -5.38
N ASP A 229 -7.67 -6.22 -5.56
CA ASP A 229 -6.91 -7.17 -4.74
C ASP A 229 -5.61 -7.54 -5.46
N VAL A 230 -4.64 -6.62 -5.36
CA VAL A 230 -3.34 -6.71 -6.06
C VAL A 230 -2.51 -7.90 -5.59
N ASP A 231 -2.71 -8.31 -4.35
CA ASP A 231 -2.05 -9.42 -3.66
C ASP A 231 -2.33 -10.77 -4.32
N ILE A 232 -3.55 -11.02 -4.80
CA ILE A 232 -3.90 -12.25 -5.52
C ILE A 232 -3.87 -12.10 -7.05
N SER A 233 -3.95 -10.87 -7.57
CA SER A 233 -4.04 -10.60 -9.01
C SER A 233 -2.89 -11.21 -9.82
N LEU A 234 -1.66 -11.16 -9.29
CA LEU A 234 -0.47 -11.75 -9.91
C LEU A 234 -0.56 -13.29 -9.97
N HIS A 235 -1.15 -13.91 -8.94
CA HIS A 235 -1.33 -15.36 -8.90
C HIS A 235 -2.39 -15.81 -9.90
N LEU A 236 -3.47 -15.03 -10.03
CA LEU A 236 -4.46 -15.26 -11.07
C LEU A 236 -3.84 -15.09 -12.47
N SER A 237 -2.96 -14.09 -12.68
CA SER A 237 -2.29 -13.88 -13.97
C SER A 237 -1.31 -14.96 -14.40
N ASN A 238 -0.76 -15.68 -13.43
CA ASN A 238 0.21 -16.75 -13.68
C ASN A 238 -0.43 -18.14 -13.67
N ALA A 239 -1.68 -18.26 -13.21
CA ALA A 239 -2.40 -19.52 -13.23
C ALA A 239 -2.72 -19.90 -14.68
N ASN A 240 -2.38 -21.14 -15.06
CA ASN A 240 -2.75 -21.70 -16.35
C ASN A 240 -4.20 -22.21 -16.30
N ALA A 241 -5.13 -21.27 -16.09
CA ALA A 241 -6.56 -21.48 -15.96
C ALA A 241 -7.33 -20.77 -17.09
N GLN A 242 -8.54 -21.24 -17.36
CA GLN A 242 -9.47 -20.59 -18.28
C GLN A 242 -10.49 -19.77 -17.47
N PHE A 243 -10.37 -18.44 -17.52
CA PHE A 243 -11.21 -17.54 -16.73
C PHE A 243 -12.46 -17.09 -17.50
N PHE A 244 -13.62 -17.23 -16.87
CA PHE A 244 -14.93 -16.78 -17.32
C PHE A 244 -15.38 -15.61 -16.46
N TRP A 245 -15.15 -14.38 -16.93
CA TRP A 245 -15.25 -13.19 -16.11
C TRP A 245 -16.60 -12.49 -16.24
N CYS A 246 -17.42 -12.56 -15.19
CA CYS A 246 -18.72 -11.93 -15.12
C CYS A 246 -18.59 -10.41 -15.01
N ASN A 247 -19.06 -9.71 -16.04
CA ASN A 247 -19.04 -8.26 -16.15
C ASN A 247 -20.42 -7.73 -16.55
N HIS A 248 -20.80 -6.58 -15.99
CA HIS A 248 -22.03 -5.88 -16.36
C HIS A 248 -21.89 -5.07 -17.66
N SER A 249 -20.69 -4.99 -18.23
CA SER A 249 -20.37 -4.23 -19.44
C SER A 249 -19.49 -5.04 -20.38
N SER A 250 -19.81 -4.98 -21.68
CA SER A 250 -19.04 -5.62 -22.75
C SER A 250 -17.70 -4.94 -23.05
N LEU A 251 -17.45 -3.77 -22.45
CA LEU A 251 -16.27 -2.94 -22.69
C LEU A 251 -15.16 -3.12 -21.66
N PHE A 252 -15.28 -4.10 -20.76
CA PHE A 252 -14.25 -4.32 -19.75
C PHE A 252 -12.93 -4.76 -20.41
N PRO A 253 -11.79 -4.12 -20.09
CA PRO A 253 -10.50 -4.53 -20.63
C PRO A 253 -10.19 -5.96 -20.19
N ARG A 254 -9.53 -6.73 -21.07
CA ARG A 254 -8.98 -8.04 -20.69
C ARG A 254 -7.90 -7.81 -19.64
N ILE A 255 -8.10 -8.39 -18.47
CA ILE A 255 -7.15 -8.41 -17.35
C ILE A 255 -6.25 -9.65 -17.49
N HIS A 256 -6.80 -10.76 -18.01
CA HIS A 256 -6.07 -12.02 -18.19
C HIS A 256 -5.94 -12.44 -19.67
N PRO A 257 -4.80 -13.03 -20.10
CA PRO A 257 -4.62 -13.53 -21.47
C PRO A 257 -5.69 -14.54 -21.91
N THR A 258 -6.09 -15.44 -21.01
CA THR A 258 -7.10 -16.48 -21.25
C THR A 258 -8.53 -16.01 -20.96
N GLN A 259 -8.77 -14.73 -20.61
CA GLN A 259 -10.10 -14.26 -20.20
C GLN A 259 -11.15 -14.35 -21.31
N LEU A 260 -12.28 -14.98 -21.00
CA LEU A 260 -13.54 -14.85 -21.72
C LEU A 260 -14.51 -13.99 -20.89
N ASN A 261 -15.14 -13.01 -21.54
CA ASN A 261 -16.09 -12.14 -20.86
C ASN A 261 -17.47 -12.79 -20.83
N VAL A 262 -18.09 -12.79 -19.66
CA VAL A 262 -19.45 -13.27 -19.41
C VAL A 262 -20.32 -12.06 -19.07
N PHE A 263 -21.38 -11.80 -19.83
CA PHE A 263 -22.27 -10.68 -19.54
C PHE A 263 -23.22 -11.05 -18.40
N CYS A 264 -22.97 -10.53 -17.20
CA CYS A 264 -23.69 -10.90 -15.99
C CYS A 264 -24.01 -9.66 -15.15
N ASN A 265 -25.29 -9.40 -14.93
CA ASN A 265 -25.75 -8.33 -14.06
C ASN A 265 -26.10 -8.89 -12.67
N LEU A 266 -25.18 -8.79 -11.71
CA LEU A 266 -25.37 -9.31 -10.34
C LEU A 266 -26.47 -8.59 -9.54
N ARG A 267 -27.06 -7.51 -10.07
CA ARG A 267 -28.15 -6.73 -9.45
C ARG A 267 -29.54 -7.24 -9.78
N GLU A 268 -29.66 -8.17 -10.72
CA GLU A 268 -30.96 -8.67 -11.17
C GLU A 268 -31.28 -10.00 -10.51
N ARG A 269 -32.52 -10.14 -10.04
CA ARG A 269 -33.10 -11.43 -9.65
C ARG A 269 -33.41 -12.27 -10.90
N LEU A 270 -33.77 -13.54 -10.68
CA LEU A 270 -34.16 -14.43 -11.76
C LEU A 270 -35.47 -13.93 -12.41
N SER A 271 -35.38 -13.13 -13.48
CA SER A 271 -36.56 -12.64 -14.22
C SER A 271 -36.69 -13.29 -15.61
N SER A 272 -37.91 -13.30 -16.15
CA SER A 272 -38.23 -13.85 -17.47
C SER A 272 -37.78 -12.99 -18.66
N THR A 273 -37.33 -11.75 -18.42
CA THR A 273 -36.94 -10.83 -19.51
C THR A 273 -35.48 -11.00 -19.94
N ALA A 274 -35.23 -11.02 -21.24
CA ALA A 274 -34.02 -11.63 -21.81
C ALA A 274 -32.79 -10.71 -21.99
N LYS A 275 -32.90 -9.39 -21.78
CA LYS A 275 -31.85 -8.45 -22.24
C LYS A 275 -30.70 -8.25 -21.26
N THR A 276 -30.93 -8.46 -19.97
CA THR A 276 -29.93 -8.43 -18.92
C THR A 276 -30.29 -9.56 -17.95
N LYS A 277 -29.33 -10.46 -17.68
CA LYS A 277 -29.55 -11.59 -16.78
C LYS A 277 -28.39 -11.71 -15.81
N ASN A 278 -28.72 -12.05 -14.57
CA ASN A 278 -27.77 -12.57 -13.62
C ASN A 278 -27.44 -14.02 -13.98
N LEU A 279 -26.36 -14.22 -14.74
CA LEU A 279 -25.98 -15.55 -15.24
C LEU A 279 -25.54 -16.50 -14.13
N LEU A 280 -25.15 -16.00 -12.95
CA LEU A 280 -24.89 -16.85 -11.78
C LEU A 280 -26.19 -17.51 -11.28
N LEU A 281 -27.26 -16.72 -11.09
CA LEU A 281 -28.57 -17.25 -10.69
C LEU A 281 -29.15 -18.17 -11.77
N ALA A 282 -29.03 -17.78 -13.04
CA ALA A 282 -29.48 -18.62 -14.15
C ALA A 282 -28.73 -19.96 -14.22
N LEU A 283 -27.41 -19.95 -13.94
CA LEU A 283 -26.60 -21.16 -13.88
C LEU A 283 -27.09 -22.08 -12.77
N ALA A 284 -27.28 -21.57 -11.55
CA ALA A 284 -27.83 -22.35 -10.43
C ALA A 284 -29.24 -22.89 -10.74
N ALA A 285 -30.12 -22.07 -11.32
CA ALA A 285 -31.46 -22.49 -11.71
C ALA A 285 -31.46 -23.61 -12.77
N SER A 286 -30.47 -23.62 -13.67
CA SER A 286 -30.29 -24.72 -14.64
C SER A 286 -29.89 -26.06 -14.01
N TYR A 287 -29.59 -26.07 -12.71
CA TYR A 287 -29.34 -27.24 -11.88
C TYR A 287 -30.42 -27.46 -10.80
N GLY A 288 -31.55 -26.73 -10.88
CA GLY A 288 -32.69 -26.93 -9.98
C GLY A 288 -32.76 -25.99 -8.77
N TRP A 289 -31.95 -24.92 -8.73
CA TRP A 289 -32.09 -23.88 -7.70
C TRP A 289 -33.32 -23.00 -7.94
N GLU A 290 -34.03 -22.65 -6.88
CA GLU A 290 -35.19 -21.75 -6.92
C GLU A 290 -34.88 -20.44 -6.14
N ASP A 291 -35.24 -19.29 -6.73
CA ASP A 291 -35.01 -17.96 -6.15
C ASP A 291 -36.07 -17.62 -5.09
N SER A 292 -36.01 -18.30 -3.93
CA SER A 292 -36.94 -18.14 -2.80
C SER A 292 -36.34 -17.41 -1.60
N VAL A 293 -35.14 -16.85 -1.74
CA VAL A 293 -34.41 -16.25 -0.62
C VAL A 293 -34.96 -14.86 -0.30
N GLU A 294 -35.56 -14.77 0.89
CA GLU A 294 -35.94 -13.53 1.56
C GLU A 294 -35.04 -13.35 2.79
N GLY A 295 -34.01 -12.53 2.63
CA GLY A 295 -33.16 -12.08 3.74
C GLY A 295 -33.43 -10.63 4.10
N TYR A 296 -32.78 -10.15 5.16
CA TYR A 296 -32.81 -8.75 5.58
C TYR A 296 -31.41 -8.13 5.59
N ASP A 297 -31.33 -6.83 5.31
CA ASP A 297 -30.06 -6.10 5.24
C ASP A 297 -29.27 -6.17 6.55
N HIS A 298 -27.95 -6.17 6.43
CA HIS A 298 -27.05 -6.14 7.57
C HIS A 298 -26.96 -4.71 8.12
N ALA A 299 -27.35 -4.49 9.37
CA ALA A 299 -27.30 -3.18 10.02
C ALA A 299 -25.92 -2.97 10.67
N TRP A 300 -24.97 -2.39 9.92
CA TRP A 300 -23.56 -2.30 10.32
C TRP A 300 -23.10 -0.89 10.69
N GLU A 301 -23.78 0.16 10.22
CA GLU A 301 -23.36 1.55 10.43
C GLU A 301 -23.34 1.91 11.93
N ASP A 302 -24.37 1.52 12.68
CA ASP A 302 -24.46 1.74 14.12
C ASP A 302 -23.34 1.01 14.87
N SER A 303 -22.95 -0.17 14.38
CA SER A 303 -21.84 -0.96 14.93
C SER A 303 -20.49 -0.24 14.77
N VAL A 304 -20.28 0.46 13.66
CA VAL A 304 -19.08 1.29 13.45
C VAL A 304 -19.04 2.48 14.41
N GLU A 305 -20.16 3.18 14.59
CA GLU A 305 -20.21 4.30 15.55
C GLU A 305 -19.98 3.81 16.98
N ALA A 306 -20.63 2.72 17.38
CA ALA A 306 -20.43 2.09 18.69
C ALA A 306 -18.97 1.68 18.91
N TRP A 307 -18.35 1.06 17.90
CA TRP A 307 -16.93 0.67 17.96
C TRP A 307 -16.00 1.88 18.04
N ILE A 308 -16.20 2.92 17.21
CA ILE A 308 -15.37 4.14 17.29
C ILE A 308 -15.44 4.77 18.68
N ASN A 309 -16.57 4.68 19.36
CA ASN A 309 -16.72 5.19 20.71
C ASN A 309 -15.86 4.44 21.75
N THR A 310 -15.43 3.21 21.50
CA THR A 310 -14.51 2.45 22.38
C THR A 310 -13.02 2.78 22.18
N VAL A 311 -12.63 3.30 21.01
CA VAL A 311 -11.21 3.58 20.67
C VAL A 311 -10.72 4.90 21.27
N ASN A 312 -9.47 5.01 21.74
CA ASN A 312 -8.99 6.27 22.31
C ASN A 312 -8.82 7.35 21.25
N ARG A 313 -9.07 8.63 21.62
CA ARG A 313 -8.91 9.76 20.68
C ARG A 313 -7.48 9.92 20.17
N SER A 314 -6.48 9.65 21.01
CA SER A 314 -5.07 9.69 20.61
C SER A 314 -4.77 8.71 19.48
N GLU A 315 -5.28 7.48 19.57
CA GLU A 315 -5.06 6.44 18.56
C GLU A 315 -5.79 6.77 17.25
N LEU A 316 -7.03 7.27 17.34
CA LEU A 316 -7.79 7.74 16.17
C LEU A 316 -7.11 8.94 15.48
N ARG A 317 -6.47 9.82 16.24
CA ARG A 317 -5.66 10.91 15.70
C ARG A 317 -4.45 10.36 14.95
N ASP A 318 -3.73 9.43 15.55
CA ASP A 318 -2.54 8.81 14.95
C ASP A 318 -2.92 8.06 13.66
N PHE A 319 -4.11 7.44 13.63
CA PHE A 319 -4.69 6.84 12.44
C PHE A 319 -4.90 7.86 11.31
N VAL A 320 -5.58 8.98 11.57
CA VAL A 320 -5.79 10.03 10.55
C VAL A 320 -4.46 10.64 10.08
N LEU A 321 -3.50 10.82 10.99
CA LEU A 321 -2.15 11.27 10.65
C LEU A 321 -1.46 10.28 9.71
N SER A 322 -1.59 8.97 9.98
CA SER A 322 -1.00 7.92 9.16
C SER A 322 -1.56 7.89 7.73
N LEU A 323 -2.84 8.23 7.54
CA LEU A 323 -3.46 8.35 6.21
C LEU A 323 -2.92 9.57 5.46
N MET A 324 -2.69 10.69 6.14
CA MET A 324 -2.28 11.96 5.53
C MET A 324 -0.79 12.06 5.19
N ARG A 325 0.08 11.35 5.94
CA ARG A 325 1.55 11.55 5.97
C ARG A 325 2.27 11.40 4.63
N TRP A 326 1.74 10.61 3.68
CA TRP A 326 2.48 10.24 2.46
C TRP A 326 2.05 10.97 1.20
N ASP A 327 0.78 11.38 1.11
CA ASP A 327 0.21 11.97 -0.12
C ASP A 327 -0.15 13.45 0.02
N THR A 328 -0.24 13.98 1.25
CA THR A 328 -0.58 15.38 1.50
C THR A 328 0.28 15.99 2.59
N SER A 329 1.26 16.81 2.20
CA SER A 329 2.32 17.23 3.11
C SER A 329 1.89 18.30 4.15
N TRP A 330 0.83 19.05 3.88
CA TRP A 330 0.42 20.18 4.73
C TRP A 330 -0.54 19.86 5.89
N PRO A 331 -1.56 19.00 5.74
CA PRO A 331 -2.44 18.61 6.86
C PRO A 331 -1.68 18.05 8.05
N HIS A 332 -0.70 17.18 7.80
CA HIS A 332 0.17 16.59 8.81
C HIS A 332 0.91 17.68 9.62
N VAL A 333 1.50 18.67 8.94
CA VAL A 333 2.19 19.80 9.60
C VAL A 333 1.23 20.65 10.43
N HIS A 334 0.02 20.90 9.93
CA HIS A 334 -0.97 21.68 10.66
C HIS A 334 -1.38 20.97 11.95
N MET A 335 -1.68 19.67 11.87
CA MET A 335 -2.04 18.86 13.04
C MET A 335 -0.91 18.78 14.07
N ALA A 336 0.32 18.49 13.63
CA ALA A 336 1.49 18.43 14.52
C ALA A 336 1.75 19.78 15.20
N TYR A 337 1.63 20.89 14.45
CA TYR A 337 1.79 22.24 14.97
C TYR A 337 0.74 22.58 16.04
N CYS A 338 -0.55 22.37 15.75
CA CYS A 338 -1.63 22.65 16.70
C CYS A 338 -1.53 21.77 17.95
N ARG A 339 -1.16 20.50 17.80
CA ARG A 339 -0.93 19.59 18.91
C ARG A 339 0.19 20.09 19.83
N GLY A 340 1.33 20.53 19.29
CA GLY A 340 2.41 21.06 20.12
C GLY A 340 2.10 22.38 20.83
N LEU A 341 1.13 23.16 20.34
CA LEU A 341 0.60 24.31 21.07
C LEU A 341 -0.24 23.89 22.29
N GLU A 342 -0.98 22.78 22.19
CA GLU A 342 -1.91 22.31 23.22
C GLU A 342 -1.26 21.40 24.27
N GLU A 343 -0.50 20.39 23.84
CA GLU A 343 0.16 19.41 24.73
C GLU A 343 1.40 19.98 25.44
N GLY A 344 1.73 21.25 25.16
CA GLY A 344 2.94 21.90 25.61
C GLY A 344 4.19 21.43 24.85
N ASN A 345 5.31 22.06 25.16
CA ASN A 345 6.63 21.83 24.55
C ASN A 345 7.29 20.51 25.03
N THR A 346 6.53 19.40 25.05
CA THR A 346 7.07 18.07 25.34
C THR A 346 8.09 17.67 24.26
N THR A 347 8.99 16.75 24.60
CA THR A 347 10.01 16.28 23.66
C THR A 347 9.38 15.59 22.45
N GLU A 348 8.33 14.78 22.63
CA GLU A 348 7.68 14.07 21.53
C GLU A 348 6.90 15.01 20.62
N SER A 349 6.14 15.98 21.16
CA SER A 349 5.41 16.95 20.34
C SER A 349 6.36 17.80 19.48
N GLN A 350 7.50 18.17 20.05
CA GLN A 350 8.55 18.90 19.34
C GLN A 350 9.22 18.06 18.25
N LEU A 351 9.39 16.76 18.48
CA LEU A 351 9.94 15.83 17.49
C LEU A 351 8.97 15.61 16.32
N ASP A 352 7.69 15.40 16.60
CA ASP A 352 6.64 15.26 15.60
C ASP A 352 6.52 16.53 14.73
N ILE A 353 6.62 17.71 15.35
CA ILE A 353 6.68 18.99 14.64
C ILE A 353 7.91 19.06 13.71
N ALA A 354 9.09 18.72 14.23
CA ALA A 354 10.33 18.76 13.45
C ALA A 354 10.29 17.80 12.26
N GLU A 355 9.77 16.60 12.46
CA GLU A 355 9.58 15.61 11.41
C GLU A 355 8.61 16.12 10.34
N SER A 356 7.48 16.70 10.76
CA SER A 356 6.51 17.32 9.86
C SER A 356 7.16 18.41 8.99
N PHE A 357 8.01 19.25 9.58
CA PHE A 357 8.75 20.28 8.83
C PHE A 357 9.71 19.67 7.81
N ALA A 358 10.43 18.60 8.17
CA ALA A 358 11.32 17.91 7.25
C ALA A 358 10.56 17.32 6.05
N GLN A 359 9.34 16.80 6.25
CA GLN A 359 8.49 16.25 5.19
C GLN A 359 8.06 17.32 4.15
N ILE A 360 7.77 18.54 4.58
CA ILE A 360 7.46 19.67 3.67
C ILE A 360 8.70 20.45 3.22
N ALA A 361 9.91 19.92 3.44
CA ALA A 361 11.16 20.62 3.12
C ALA A 361 11.31 22.01 3.80
N ALA A 362 10.65 22.23 4.95
CA ALA A 362 10.90 23.36 5.84
C ALA A 362 12.12 23.05 6.74
N TYR A 363 13.28 22.89 6.09
CA TYR A 363 14.50 22.37 6.70
C TYR A 363 15.14 23.27 7.75
N ARG A 364 15.04 24.60 7.63
CA ARG A 364 15.55 25.53 8.65
C ARG A 364 14.72 25.45 9.92
N SER A 365 13.40 25.38 9.76
CA SER A 365 12.46 25.22 10.85
C SER A 365 12.67 23.86 11.55
N ALA A 366 12.82 22.78 10.78
CA ALA A 366 13.15 21.45 11.30
C ALA A 366 14.48 21.44 12.07
N ARG A 367 15.56 21.96 11.46
CA ARG A 367 16.90 22.04 12.06
C ARG A 367 16.87 22.75 13.41
N LYS A 368 16.26 23.95 13.47
CA LYS A 368 16.15 24.72 14.71
C LYS A 368 15.54 23.89 15.83
N GLN A 369 14.45 23.18 15.53
CA GLN A 369 13.75 22.35 16.51
C GLN A 369 14.61 21.15 16.96
N LEU A 370 15.23 20.44 16.02
CA LEU A 370 16.06 19.26 16.29
C LEU A 370 17.32 19.61 17.09
N THR A 371 18.00 20.71 16.76
CA THR A 371 19.16 21.19 17.53
C THR A 371 18.75 21.58 18.95
N THR A 372 17.59 22.22 19.12
CA THR A 372 17.05 22.56 20.46
C THR A 372 16.77 21.28 21.26
N LEU A 373 16.25 20.22 20.62
CA LEU A 373 16.03 18.94 21.28
C LEU A 373 17.35 18.29 21.73
N LEU A 374 18.38 18.26 20.88
CA LEU A 374 19.69 17.70 21.24
C LEU A 374 20.42 18.46 22.35
N GLN A 375 20.09 19.74 22.57
CA GLN A 375 20.64 20.54 23.66
C GLN A 375 19.98 20.25 25.02
N LYS A 376 18.87 19.51 25.06
CA LYS A 376 18.25 19.10 26.33
C LYS A 376 19.12 18.06 27.03
N ALA A 377 19.26 18.19 28.35
CA ALA A 377 20.29 17.49 29.13
C ALA A 377 20.27 15.96 29.01
N ILE A 378 19.10 15.32 28.88
CA ILE A 378 18.99 13.86 28.75
C ILE A 378 17.79 13.54 27.83
N LEU A 379 18.05 12.93 26.68
CA LEU A 379 17.04 12.32 25.81
C LEU A 379 17.10 10.79 25.94
N PRO A 380 15.96 10.07 25.90
CA PRO A 380 15.98 8.63 25.72
C PRO A 380 16.73 8.26 24.44
N TYR A 381 17.55 7.20 24.47
CA TYR A 381 18.41 6.82 23.34
C TYR A 381 17.66 6.73 21.99
N LYS A 382 16.49 6.07 21.97
CA LYS A 382 15.65 5.94 20.76
C LYS A 382 15.21 7.30 20.21
N THR A 383 14.86 8.23 21.10
CA THR A 383 14.48 9.59 20.75
C THR A 383 15.69 10.37 20.24
N GLU A 384 16.84 10.28 20.91
CA GLU A 384 18.09 10.90 20.46
C GLU A 384 18.50 10.41 19.07
N LEU A 385 18.44 9.09 18.85
CA LEU A 385 18.73 8.46 17.57
C LEU A 385 17.82 9.02 16.46
N ARG A 386 16.50 9.04 16.69
CA ARG A 386 15.52 9.62 15.74
C ARG A 386 15.81 11.09 15.46
N VAL A 387 16.16 11.88 16.47
CA VAL A 387 16.54 13.30 16.31
C VAL A 387 17.81 13.44 15.45
N ARG A 388 18.85 12.65 15.72
CA ARG A 388 20.12 12.67 14.95
C ARG A 388 19.92 12.27 13.50
N VAL A 389 19.13 11.22 13.24
CA VAL A 389 18.79 10.77 11.89
C VAL A 389 18.04 11.86 11.13
N LEU A 390 16.99 12.44 11.73
CA LEU A 390 16.25 13.54 11.10
C LEU A 390 17.14 14.77 10.87
N LEU A 391 18.00 15.11 11.82
CA LEU A 391 18.91 16.25 11.68
C LEU A 391 19.92 16.03 10.55
N ALA A 392 20.46 14.82 10.44
CA ALA A 392 21.34 14.45 9.35
C ALA A 392 20.64 14.50 7.98
N LEU A 393 19.40 13.98 7.90
CA LEU A 393 18.57 14.10 6.69
C LEU A 393 18.35 15.57 6.30
N VAL A 394 18.08 16.44 7.27
CA VAL A 394 17.92 17.89 7.05
C VAL A 394 19.21 18.50 6.51
N TYR A 395 20.37 18.25 7.15
CA TYR A 395 21.66 18.74 6.66
C TYR A 395 22.00 18.21 5.27
N TRP A 396 21.77 16.93 5.03
CA TRP A 396 21.99 16.30 3.74
C TRP A 396 21.15 16.97 2.65
N ARG A 397 19.86 17.20 2.91
CA ARG A 397 18.95 17.86 1.95
C ARG A 397 19.28 19.33 1.70
N GLU A 398 19.91 20.01 2.67
CA GLU A 398 20.48 21.36 2.50
C GLU A 398 21.85 21.35 1.77
N GLY A 399 22.41 20.17 1.48
CA GLY A 399 23.73 20.02 0.84
C GLY A 399 24.93 20.09 1.79
N ASN A 400 24.69 20.08 3.11
CA ASN A 400 25.73 20.12 4.14
C ASN A 400 26.19 18.71 4.54
N PHE A 401 26.82 17.97 3.62
CA PHE A 401 27.19 16.56 3.82
C PHE A 401 28.06 16.33 5.06
N SER A 402 29.06 17.18 5.31
CA SER A 402 29.93 17.03 6.49
C SER A 402 29.16 17.11 7.80
N LEU A 403 28.18 18.02 7.92
CA LEU A 403 27.33 18.15 9.10
C LEU A 403 26.37 16.96 9.23
N ALA A 404 25.85 16.46 8.12
CA ALA A 404 25.02 15.26 8.11
C ALA A 404 25.81 14.04 8.64
N LEU A 405 27.00 13.78 8.10
CA LEU A 405 27.87 12.67 8.54
C LEU A 405 28.29 12.83 10.01
N THR A 406 28.64 14.05 10.44
CA THR A 406 29.02 14.34 11.83
C THR A 406 27.85 14.12 12.80
N SER A 407 26.62 14.40 12.38
CA SER A 407 25.42 14.19 13.20
C SER A 407 25.13 12.70 13.44
N LEU A 408 25.43 11.84 12.45
CA LEU A 408 25.20 10.40 12.48
C LEU A 408 26.34 9.60 13.14
N ALA A 409 27.59 10.05 13.00
CA ALA A 409 28.77 9.30 13.42
C ALA A 409 28.74 8.84 14.89
N PRO A 410 28.29 9.63 15.88
CA PRO A 410 28.21 9.17 17.27
C PRO A 410 27.33 7.93 17.44
N SER A 411 26.20 7.87 16.75
CA SER A 411 25.26 6.74 16.84
C SER A 411 25.77 5.47 16.16
N LEU A 412 26.63 5.59 15.14
CA LEU A 412 27.31 4.43 14.54
C LEU A 412 28.37 3.84 15.47
N ILE A 413 29.02 4.67 16.29
CA ILE A 413 30.07 4.24 17.22
C ILE A 413 29.47 3.57 18.46
N LEU A 414 28.31 4.07 18.93
CA LEU A 414 27.62 3.60 20.14
C LEU A 414 26.63 2.46 19.87
N ALA A 415 26.69 1.82 18.71
CA ALA A 415 25.85 0.67 18.39
C ALA A 415 26.19 -0.52 19.29
N GLU A 416 25.42 -0.72 20.36
CA GLU A 416 25.57 -1.87 21.27
C GLU A 416 24.94 -3.14 20.68
N PRO A 417 25.44 -4.34 21.03
CA PRO A 417 24.91 -5.62 20.52
C PRO A 417 23.41 -5.85 20.78
N ASN A 418 22.86 -5.25 21.83
CA ASN A 418 21.46 -5.44 22.26
C ASN A 418 20.47 -4.46 21.62
N GLN A 419 20.92 -3.60 20.70
CA GLN A 419 20.05 -2.62 20.04
C GLN A 419 19.25 -3.26 18.90
N SER A 420 18.09 -2.66 18.59
CA SER A 420 17.33 -3.03 17.39
C SER A 420 18.21 -2.82 16.16
N GLN A 421 18.69 -3.92 15.58
CA GLN A 421 19.54 -3.91 14.38
C GLN A 421 18.84 -3.19 13.21
N GLN A 422 17.51 -3.15 13.19
CA GLN A 422 16.73 -2.47 12.17
C GLN A 422 16.86 -0.93 12.24
N ASP A 423 16.77 -0.35 13.44
CA ASP A 423 16.91 1.11 13.61
C ASP A 423 18.31 1.59 13.21
N LEU A 424 19.32 0.78 13.53
CA LEU A 424 20.72 1.02 13.16
C LEU A 424 20.96 0.87 11.65
N ALA A 425 20.31 -0.10 10.99
CA ALA A 425 20.42 -0.27 9.55
C ALA A 425 19.89 0.94 8.77
N GLY A 426 18.75 1.49 9.18
CA GLY A 426 18.20 2.71 8.58
C GLY A 426 19.16 3.91 8.70
N LEU A 427 19.79 4.06 9.87
CA LEU A 427 20.82 5.09 10.09
C LEU A 427 22.06 4.87 9.22
N ALA A 428 22.60 3.65 9.23
CA ALA A 428 23.77 3.27 8.45
C ALA A 428 23.54 3.47 6.95
N ARG A 429 22.33 3.16 6.45
CA ARG A 429 21.94 3.45 5.07
C ARG A 429 22.00 4.94 4.76
N ILE A 430 21.39 5.79 5.58
CA ILE A 430 21.43 7.25 5.36
C ILE A 430 22.87 7.77 5.39
N TYR A 431 23.73 7.19 6.25
CA TYR A 431 25.16 7.51 6.26
C TYR A 431 25.82 7.16 4.91
N LEU A 432 25.59 5.96 4.38
CA LEU A 432 26.14 5.52 3.09
C LEU A 432 25.58 6.32 1.90
N GLU A 433 24.29 6.65 1.90
CA GLU A 433 23.70 7.51 0.87
C GLU A 433 24.32 8.92 0.90
N THR A 434 24.53 9.47 2.10
CA THR A 434 25.16 10.79 2.27
C THR A 434 26.60 10.79 1.79
N ILE A 435 27.39 9.76 2.12
CA ILE A 435 28.79 9.69 1.70
C ILE A 435 28.94 9.39 0.20
N GLY A 436 28.07 8.55 -0.36
CA GLY A 436 28.02 8.31 -1.80
C GLY A 436 27.70 9.60 -2.59
N GLU A 437 26.75 10.40 -2.12
CA GLU A 437 26.49 11.71 -2.73
C GLU A 437 27.66 12.69 -2.57
N MET A 438 28.43 12.61 -1.48
CA MET A 438 29.65 13.40 -1.28
C MET A 438 30.76 12.97 -2.25
N MET A 439 30.91 11.66 -2.50
CA MET A 439 31.85 11.11 -3.47
C MET A 439 31.55 11.54 -4.91
N ASP A 440 30.29 11.77 -5.27
CA ASP A 440 29.91 12.32 -6.58
C ASP A 440 30.52 13.72 -6.85
N TYR A 441 31.07 14.40 -5.83
CA TYR A 441 31.79 15.68 -5.97
C TYR A 441 33.31 15.52 -6.14
N ILE A 442 33.85 14.33 -5.90
CA ILE A 442 35.28 14.04 -5.96
C ILE A 442 35.54 13.33 -7.30
N HIS A 443 36.36 13.94 -8.15
CA HIS A 443 36.64 13.37 -9.47
C HIS A 443 37.60 12.19 -9.42
N ASP A 444 38.59 12.25 -8.55
CA ASP A 444 39.61 11.22 -8.42
C ASP A 444 39.12 10.02 -7.59
N VAL A 445 39.47 8.80 -8.01
CA VAL A 445 39.02 7.57 -7.34
C VAL A 445 39.79 7.32 -6.06
N GLU A 446 41.08 7.68 -6.04
CA GLU A 446 41.95 7.53 -4.87
C GLU A 446 41.48 8.44 -3.74
N ASP A 447 41.12 9.69 -4.05
CA ASP A 447 40.52 10.63 -3.08
C ASP A 447 39.17 10.12 -2.51
N ARG A 448 38.33 9.48 -3.35
CA ARG A 448 37.08 8.86 -2.87
C ARG A 448 37.37 7.67 -1.95
N MET A 449 38.35 6.85 -2.30
CA MET A 449 38.79 5.74 -1.46
C MET A 449 39.34 6.26 -0.13
N GLN A 450 40.12 7.35 -0.13
CA GLN A 450 40.57 7.99 1.10
C GLN A 450 39.41 8.52 1.94
N LEU A 451 38.40 9.16 1.33
CA LEU A 451 37.18 9.57 2.03
C LEU A 451 36.46 8.37 2.64
N PHE A 452 36.33 7.26 1.90
CA PHE A 452 35.71 6.02 2.38
C PHE A 452 36.45 5.46 3.60
N LEU A 453 37.77 5.28 3.51
CA LEU A 453 38.61 4.70 4.57
C LEU A 453 38.66 5.59 5.82
N ASN A 454 38.70 6.91 5.65
CA ASN A 454 38.73 7.86 6.77
C ASN A 454 37.34 8.09 7.40
N SER A 455 36.27 7.57 6.80
CA SER A 455 34.90 7.66 7.32
C SER A 455 34.50 6.44 8.16
N LYS A 456 33.22 6.32 8.50
CA LYS A 456 32.63 5.14 9.16
C LYS A 456 31.89 4.22 8.18
N SER A 457 32.21 4.30 6.88
CA SER A 457 31.53 3.53 5.84
C SER A 457 31.60 2.02 6.04
N LEU A 458 32.77 1.46 6.40
CA LEU A 458 32.91 0.02 6.67
C LEU A 458 32.03 -0.45 7.83
N THR A 459 31.97 0.35 8.92
CA THR A 459 31.08 0.08 10.06
C THR A 459 29.62 0.11 9.63
N ALA A 460 29.21 1.12 8.85
CA ALA A 460 27.85 1.21 8.33
C ALA A 460 27.47 0.01 7.43
N ILE A 461 28.38 -0.42 6.54
CA ILE A 461 28.18 -1.62 5.71
C ILE A 461 28.01 -2.87 6.59
N GLN A 462 28.82 -3.03 7.62
CA GLN A 462 28.73 -4.19 8.52
C GLN A 462 27.40 -4.20 9.30
N ILE A 463 26.96 -3.05 9.81
CA ILE A 463 25.65 -2.91 10.48
C ILE A 463 24.52 -3.34 9.54
N ILE A 464 24.53 -2.84 8.30
CA ILE A 464 23.52 -3.20 7.31
C ILE A 464 23.53 -4.70 7.02
N LYS A 465 24.72 -5.29 6.80
CA LYS A 465 24.86 -6.74 6.51
C LYS A 465 24.43 -7.62 7.68
N ASN A 466 24.63 -7.15 8.92
CA ASN A 466 24.23 -7.87 10.12
C ASN A 466 22.74 -7.71 10.45
N SER A 467 22.05 -6.73 9.86
CA SER A 467 20.63 -6.55 10.08
C SER A 467 19.82 -7.57 9.28
N GLU A 468 19.00 -8.37 9.97
CA GLU A 468 17.90 -9.10 9.35
C GLU A 468 16.78 -8.10 9.01
N SER A 469 17.03 -7.21 8.04
CA SER A 469 16.06 -6.19 7.66
C SER A 469 14.85 -6.82 6.96
N SER A 470 13.68 -6.20 7.12
CA SER A 470 12.53 -6.45 6.26
C SER A 470 12.92 -6.32 4.77
N ASP A 471 12.25 -7.06 3.89
CA ASP A 471 12.62 -7.15 2.47
C ASP A 471 12.67 -5.78 1.73
N GLU A 472 11.90 -4.77 2.16
CA GLU A 472 11.88 -3.46 1.51
C GLU A 472 13.13 -2.63 1.84
N ASP A 473 13.49 -2.54 3.12
CA ASP A 473 14.72 -1.89 3.58
C ASP A 473 15.95 -2.63 3.03
N ASN A 474 15.85 -3.95 2.83
CA ASN A 474 16.92 -4.76 2.23
C ASN A 474 17.31 -4.28 0.83
N TYR A 475 16.35 -3.90 -0.03
CA TYR A 475 16.69 -3.39 -1.37
C TYR A 475 17.44 -2.08 -1.31
N LEU A 476 16.95 -1.11 -0.53
CA LEU A 476 17.60 0.20 -0.40
C LEU A 476 18.99 0.07 0.25
N ASN A 477 19.13 -0.82 1.22
CA ASN A 477 20.39 -1.19 1.86
C ASN A 477 21.39 -1.76 0.85
N ARG A 478 21.00 -2.76 0.04
CA ARG A 478 21.84 -3.34 -1.02
C ARG A 478 22.25 -2.29 -2.06
N ILE A 479 21.30 -1.45 -2.50
CA ILE A 479 21.57 -0.37 -3.46
C ILE A 479 22.60 0.62 -2.88
N ALA A 480 22.46 1.02 -1.61
CA ALA A 480 23.40 1.95 -0.97
C ALA A 480 24.83 1.37 -0.88
N ILE A 481 24.97 0.10 -0.53
CA ILE A 481 26.27 -0.59 -0.49
C ILE A 481 26.90 -0.63 -1.90
N LEU A 482 26.14 -1.11 -2.90
CA LEU A 482 26.62 -1.23 -4.27
C LEU A 482 27.00 0.14 -4.86
N ALA A 483 26.25 1.19 -4.55
CA ALA A 483 26.53 2.55 -5.01
C ALA A 483 27.86 3.08 -4.43
N VAL A 484 28.15 2.80 -3.16
CA VAL A 484 29.41 3.23 -2.53
C VAL A 484 30.59 2.42 -3.09
N HIS A 485 30.45 1.11 -3.28
CA HIS A 485 31.48 0.27 -3.89
C HIS A 485 31.82 0.73 -5.32
N ASP A 486 30.81 0.98 -6.17
CA ASP A 486 31.01 1.57 -7.50
C ASP A 486 31.71 2.94 -7.41
N ALA A 487 31.29 3.79 -6.46
CA ALA A 487 31.86 5.12 -6.30
C ALA A 487 33.36 5.09 -5.96
N ILE A 488 33.83 4.11 -5.18
CA ILE A 488 35.26 3.94 -4.82
C ILE A 488 36.05 3.09 -5.82
N GLY A 489 35.44 2.66 -6.93
CA GLY A 489 36.10 1.89 -7.98
C GLY A 489 36.28 0.40 -7.66
N GLU A 490 35.58 -0.12 -6.65
CA GLU A 490 35.48 -1.57 -6.46
C GLU A 490 34.66 -2.20 -7.60
N GLU A 491 35.03 -3.41 -8.01
CA GLU A 491 34.34 -4.11 -9.08
C GLU A 491 32.93 -4.52 -8.63
N VAL A 492 31.92 -3.84 -9.15
CA VAL A 492 30.52 -4.24 -9.03
C VAL A 492 30.06 -4.86 -10.35
N LYS A 493 29.48 -6.05 -10.29
CA LYS A 493 29.03 -6.75 -11.50
C LYS A 493 27.70 -6.17 -11.99
N VAL A 494 27.63 -5.75 -13.25
CA VAL A 494 26.38 -5.24 -13.85
C VAL A 494 25.24 -6.26 -13.74
N THR A 495 25.56 -7.56 -13.84
CA THR A 495 24.57 -8.65 -13.69
C THR A 495 23.92 -8.65 -12.32
N GLU A 496 24.67 -8.40 -11.24
CA GLU A 496 24.13 -8.34 -9.88
C GLU A 496 23.11 -7.20 -9.72
N ILE A 497 23.37 -6.06 -10.35
CA ILE A 497 22.48 -4.90 -10.31
C ILE A 497 21.24 -5.14 -11.18
N ILE A 498 21.38 -5.81 -12.31
CA ILE A 498 20.25 -6.22 -13.16
C ILE A 498 19.36 -7.21 -12.41
N ASP A 499 19.94 -8.19 -11.70
CA ASP A 499 19.18 -9.15 -10.89
C ASP A 499 18.42 -8.43 -9.78
N LEU A 500 19.07 -7.51 -9.06
CA LEU A 500 18.43 -6.65 -8.07
C LEU A 500 17.32 -5.77 -8.66
N PHE A 501 17.52 -5.24 -9.88
CA PHE A 501 16.49 -4.47 -10.58
C PHE A 501 15.28 -5.33 -10.93
N ASN A 502 15.51 -6.53 -11.46
CA ASN A 502 14.46 -7.48 -11.80
C ASN A 502 13.70 -7.92 -10.54
N GLU A 503 14.41 -8.18 -9.44
CA GLU A 503 13.82 -8.38 -8.12
C GLU A 503 12.91 -7.20 -7.78
N CYS A 504 13.43 -5.96 -7.74
CA CYS A 504 12.65 -4.76 -7.41
C CYS A 504 11.41 -4.57 -8.30
N CYS A 505 11.53 -4.76 -9.62
CA CYS A 505 10.41 -4.66 -10.56
C CYS A 505 9.38 -5.77 -10.35
N SER A 506 9.84 -7.00 -10.14
CA SER A 506 8.98 -8.14 -9.84
C SER A 506 8.22 -7.93 -8.53
N MET A 507 8.85 -7.17 -7.62
CA MET A 507 8.36 -6.83 -6.30
C MET A 507 7.60 -5.50 -6.27
N GLU A 508 7.39 -4.88 -7.44
CA GLU A 508 6.84 -3.54 -7.64
C GLU A 508 7.35 -2.45 -6.68
N ASN A 509 8.57 -2.60 -6.14
CA ASN A 509 9.24 -1.54 -5.38
C ASN A 509 9.85 -0.55 -6.38
N TRP A 510 9.01 0.31 -6.94
CA TRP A 510 9.40 1.27 -7.96
C TRP A 510 10.41 2.32 -7.48
N PRO A 511 10.39 2.80 -6.22
CA PRO A 511 11.47 3.62 -5.68
C PRO A 511 12.84 2.93 -5.75
N ALA A 512 12.94 1.69 -5.27
CA ALA A 512 14.18 0.92 -5.35
C ALA A 512 14.57 0.63 -6.80
N ALA A 513 13.63 0.16 -7.64
CA ALA A 513 13.89 -0.09 -9.06
C ALA A 513 14.40 1.16 -9.80
N SER A 514 13.89 2.35 -9.45
CA SER A 514 14.35 3.62 -10.00
C SER A 514 15.76 3.98 -9.55
N LEU A 515 16.15 3.67 -8.32
CA LEU A 515 17.53 3.88 -7.84
C LEU A 515 18.48 2.88 -8.50
N THR A 516 18.08 1.61 -8.61
CA THR A 516 18.86 0.59 -9.33
C THR A 516 19.05 0.96 -10.79
N THR A 517 18.00 1.49 -11.46
CA THR A 517 18.10 2.02 -12.83
C THR A 517 19.19 3.09 -12.97
N GLN A 518 19.34 3.97 -11.98
CA GLN A 518 20.38 5.00 -11.99
C GLN A 518 21.79 4.40 -11.85
N LEU A 519 21.96 3.34 -11.03
CA LEU A 519 23.23 2.61 -10.98
C LEU A 519 23.52 1.90 -12.30
N ILE A 520 22.54 1.20 -12.89
CA ILE A 520 22.73 0.53 -14.19
C ILE A 520 23.15 1.56 -15.25
N LEU A 521 22.52 2.74 -15.30
CA LEU A 521 22.91 3.82 -16.21
C LEU A 521 24.36 4.28 -16.05
N LYS A 522 24.89 4.27 -14.82
CA LYS A 522 26.29 4.65 -14.55
C LYS A 522 27.28 3.59 -15.08
N MET A 523 26.89 2.32 -15.08
CA MET A 523 27.78 1.18 -15.38
C MET A 523 27.60 0.60 -16.79
N SER A 524 26.36 0.52 -17.28
CA SER A 524 25.99 0.07 -18.62
C SER A 524 24.87 0.96 -19.17
N PHE A 525 25.23 1.90 -20.05
CA PHE A 525 24.27 2.84 -20.62
C PHE A 525 23.12 2.14 -21.36
N ARG A 526 23.42 1.07 -22.12
CA ARG A 526 22.42 0.31 -22.89
C ARG A 526 21.39 -0.35 -21.98
N ASP A 527 21.85 -1.07 -20.96
CA ASP A 527 20.94 -1.76 -20.03
C ASP A 527 20.18 -0.75 -19.17
N GLY A 528 20.84 0.35 -18.80
CA GLY A 528 20.21 1.44 -18.06
C GLY A 528 19.10 2.12 -18.85
N LEU A 529 19.27 2.33 -20.16
CA LEU A 529 18.21 2.85 -21.02
C LEU A 529 17.00 1.90 -21.06
N ASN A 530 17.23 0.59 -21.19
CA ASN A 530 16.15 -0.40 -21.12
C ASN A 530 15.41 -0.32 -19.78
N ALA A 531 16.13 -0.28 -18.66
CA ALA A 531 15.55 -0.14 -17.32
C ALA A 531 14.71 1.15 -17.18
N VAL A 532 15.17 2.29 -17.71
CA VAL A 532 14.38 3.54 -17.74
C VAL A 532 13.07 3.36 -18.49
N THR A 533 13.08 2.72 -19.67
CA THR A 533 11.86 2.50 -20.47
C THR A 533 10.85 1.62 -19.76
N GLN A 534 11.30 0.66 -18.95
CA GLN A 534 10.44 -0.23 -18.18
C GLN A 534 9.83 0.45 -16.94
N VAL A 535 10.62 1.23 -16.19
CA VAL A 535 10.19 1.84 -14.92
C VAL A 535 9.36 3.11 -15.12
N THR A 536 9.68 3.92 -16.14
CA THR A 536 9.05 5.24 -16.32
C THR A 536 7.51 5.19 -16.44
N PRO A 537 6.90 4.30 -17.25
CA PRO A 537 5.44 4.19 -17.33
C PRO A 537 4.79 3.87 -15.97
N LYS A 538 5.42 3.01 -15.17
CA LYS A 538 4.92 2.59 -13.84
C LYS A 538 5.04 3.72 -12.81
N LEU A 539 6.12 4.49 -12.85
CA LEU A 539 6.27 5.70 -12.03
C LEU A 539 5.27 6.78 -12.45
N TYR A 540 5.01 6.94 -13.74
CA TYR A 540 4.06 7.93 -14.25
C TYR A 540 2.63 7.60 -13.81
N GLN A 541 2.22 6.34 -13.95
CA GLN A 541 0.93 5.84 -13.44
C GLN A 541 0.75 6.09 -11.94
N ARG A 542 1.84 6.08 -11.18
CA ARG A 542 1.87 6.35 -9.72
C ARG A 542 2.15 7.83 -9.38
N HIS A 543 2.21 8.71 -10.36
CA HIS A 543 2.52 10.14 -10.17
C HIS A 543 3.86 10.43 -9.46
N ASN A 544 4.83 9.52 -9.58
CA ASN A 544 6.17 9.64 -8.98
C ASN A 544 7.12 10.49 -9.85
N TYR A 545 6.70 11.71 -10.21
CA TYR A 545 7.41 12.59 -11.15
C TYR A 545 8.84 12.94 -10.73
N LYS A 546 9.10 13.00 -9.43
CA LYS A 546 10.45 13.25 -8.89
C LYS A 546 11.44 12.15 -9.30
N LEU A 547 11.03 10.89 -9.21
CA LEU A 547 11.88 9.76 -9.57
C LEU A 547 12.09 9.68 -11.09
N ILE A 548 11.04 9.98 -11.86
CA ILE A 548 11.13 10.10 -13.32
C ILE A 548 12.18 11.14 -13.71
N LEU A 549 12.10 12.35 -13.13
CA LEU A 549 13.05 13.42 -13.40
C LEU A 549 14.48 13.01 -13.03
N LYS A 550 14.68 12.32 -11.91
CA LYS A 550 15.99 11.79 -11.51
C LYS A 550 16.56 10.79 -12.50
N ASN A 551 15.75 9.83 -12.97
CA ASN A 551 16.18 8.86 -13.97
C ASN A 551 16.60 9.55 -15.28
N PHE A 552 15.81 10.53 -15.73
CA PHE A 552 16.16 11.31 -16.92
C PHE A 552 17.41 12.18 -16.73
N ALA A 553 17.58 12.78 -15.55
CA ALA A 553 18.78 13.54 -15.23
C ALA A 553 20.04 12.66 -15.29
N THR A 554 19.99 11.46 -14.71
CA THR A 554 21.07 10.48 -14.78
C THR A 554 21.31 10.00 -16.21
N LEU A 555 20.26 9.71 -16.97
CA LEU A 555 20.35 9.32 -18.37
C LEU A 555 21.08 10.38 -19.21
N ILE A 556 20.67 11.64 -19.10
CA ILE A 556 21.29 12.77 -19.81
C ILE A 556 22.75 12.94 -19.37
N HIS A 557 23.04 12.79 -18.08
CA HIS A 557 24.40 12.90 -17.56
C HIS A 557 25.34 11.83 -18.12
N CYS A 558 24.89 10.58 -18.17
CA CYS A 558 25.65 9.48 -18.76
C CYS A 558 25.82 9.64 -20.26
N ALA A 559 24.76 10.04 -20.99
CA ALA A 559 24.80 10.23 -22.44
C ALA A 559 25.78 11.33 -22.88
N LEU A 560 25.91 12.41 -22.09
CA LEU A 560 26.76 13.55 -22.41
C LEU A 560 28.20 13.44 -21.86
N GLY A 561 28.59 12.27 -21.35
CA GLY A 561 29.96 11.98 -20.92
C GLY A 561 30.46 12.89 -19.80
N LYS A 562 29.58 13.25 -18.84
CA LYS A 562 29.87 14.15 -17.70
C LYS A 562 30.29 15.58 -18.07
N ARG A 563 30.37 15.96 -19.35
CA ARG A 563 30.85 17.29 -19.81
C ARG A 563 29.95 18.45 -19.37
N PHE A 564 28.66 18.21 -19.18
CA PHE A 564 27.67 19.23 -18.80
C PHE A 564 27.21 19.07 -17.34
N ILE A 565 28.16 19.15 -16.41
CA ILE A 565 27.91 19.03 -14.96
C ILE A 565 26.83 20.03 -14.50
N PHE A 566 26.81 21.24 -15.06
CA PHE A 566 25.81 22.26 -14.72
C PHE A 566 24.38 21.80 -15.04
N LEU A 567 24.15 21.23 -16.22
CA LEU A 567 22.82 20.73 -16.62
C LEU A 567 22.38 19.58 -15.72
N PHE A 568 23.30 18.68 -15.36
CA PHE A 568 23.01 17.62 -14.39
C PHE A 568 22.68 18.18 -13.00
N LYS A 569 23.46 19.15 -12.50
CA LYS A 569 23.19 19.83 -11.21
C LYS A 569 21.83 20.54 -11.23
N LEU A 570 21.44 21.13 -12.36
CA LEU A 570 20.13 21.75 -12.53
C LEU A 570 18.99 20.71 -12.52
N LEU A 571 19.11 19.66 -13.34
CA LEU A 571 18.09 18.62 -13.52
C LEU A 571 17.94 17.70 -12.29
N ASN A 572 19.03 17.42 -11.58
CA ASN A 572 19.00 16.71 -10.30
C ASN A 572 18.51 17.60 -9.14
N GLY A 573 18.06 18.82 -9.46
CA GLY A 573 17.47 19.75 -8.52
C GLY A 573 18.48 20.45 -7.62
N ARG A 574 19.79 20.22 -7.70
CA ARG A 574 20.76 20.81 -6.75
C ARG A 574 20.74 22.34 -6.72
N ILE A 575 20.48 23.00 -7.86
CA ILE A 575 20.32 24.47 -7.92
C ILE A 575 18.92 24.91 -7.48
N LEU A 576 17.90 24.12 -7.84
CA LEU A 576 16.50 24.47 -7.58
C LEU A 576 16.06 24.12 -6.15
N ILE A 577 16.68 23.14 -5.50
CA ILE A 577 16.36 22.66 -4.15
C ILE A 577 16.53 23.80 -3.14
N PRO A 578 17.66 24.53 -3.07
CA PRO A 578 17.77 25.67 -2.16
C PRO A 578 16.65 26.70 -2.36
N ILE A 579 16.36 27.07 -3.61
CA ILE A 579 15.30 28.04 -3.95
C ILE A 579 13.93 27.50 -3.52
N PHE A 580 13.65 26.24 -3.82
CA PHE A 580 12.38 25.60 -3.49
C PHE A 580 12.21 25.41 -1.98
N THR A 581 13.27 25.06 -1.27
CA THR A 581 13.33 25.01 0.20
C THR A 581 13.05 26.38 0.81
N GLU A 582 13.64 27.47 0.29
CA GLU A 582 13.30 28.83 0.75
C GLU A 582 11.83 29.18 0.52
N TYR A 583 11.31 28.84 -0.66
CA TYR A 583 9.90 29.06 -0.99
C TYR A 583 8.97 28.26 -0.07
N LEU A 584 9.30 27.01 0.23
CA LEU A 584 8.53 26.16 1.13
C LEU A 584 8.61 26.66 2.58
N GLU A 585 9.77 27.12 3.03
CA GLU A 585 9.93 27.81 4.33
C GLU A 585 9.09 29.08 4.42
N PHE A 586 9.08 29.90 3.36
CA PHE A 586 8.23 31.08 3.29
C PHE A 586 6.74 30.69 3.33
N THR A 587 6.34 29.69 2.56
CA THR A 587 4.97 29.17 2.53
C THR A 587 4.55 28.64 3.89
N TYR A 588 5.43 27.89 4.57
CA TYR A 588 5.22 27.41 5.92
C TYR A 588 5.03 28.57 6.89
N ARG A 589 5.93 29.56 6.91
CA ARG A 589 5.81 30.75 7.78
C ARG A 589 4.48 31.49 7.60
N ASN A 590 4.02 31.63 6.35
CA ASN A 590 2.74 32.28 6.07
C ASN A 590 1.55 31.43 6.53
N ARG A 591 1.57 30.12 6.31
CA ARG A 591 0.53 29.20 6.80
C ARG A 591 0.49 29.17 8.32
N ARG A 592 1.65 29.10 8.97
CA ARG A 592 1.79 29.16 10.42
C ARG A 592 1.14 30.42 10.99
N ARG A 593 1.42 31.61 10.43
CA ARG A 593 0.77 32.86 10.86
C ARG A 593 -0.75 32.80 10.76
N ARG A 594 -1.29 32.17 9.71
CA ARG A 594 -2.74 31.96 9.56
C ARG A 594 -3.30 31.00 10.61
N TRP A 595 -2.58 29.92 10.90
CA TRP A 595 -2.96 28.99 11.96
C TRP A 595 -2.92 29.65 13.34
N GLU A 596 -1.91 30.47 13.61
CA GLU A 596 -1.82 31.29 14.82
C GLU A 596 -2.98 32.31 14.90
N SER A 597 -3.34 32.99 13.81
CA SER A 597 -4.48 33.92 13.82
C SER A 597 -5.83 33.23 13.99
N GLN A 598 -6.01 32.07 13.34
CA GLN A 598 -7.17 31.20 13.60
C GLN A 598 -7.16 30.72 15.05
N SER A 599 -5.96 30.57 15.64
CA SER A 599 -5.81 30.15 17.02
C SER A 599 -6.37 31.15 18.02
N THR A 600 -6.07 32.42 17.78
CA THR A 600 -6.50 33.54 18.61
C THR A 600 -7.96 33.95 18.43
N LEU A 601 -8.58 33.66 17.28
CA LEU A 601 -9.91 34.18 16.94
C LEU A 601 -11.10 33.34 17.44
N GLY A 602 -10.89 32.12 17.91
CA GLY A 602 -11.96 31.24 18.44
C GLY A 602 -13.02 30.83 17.40
N ASN A 603 -13.11 29.53 17.09
CA ASN A 603 -14.24 28.89 16.40
C ASN A 603 -14.61 29.33 14.96
N GLN A 604 -13.69 29.86 14.14
CA GLN A 604 -13.96 29.87 12.68
C GLN A 604 -13.69 28.48 12.07
N PRO A 605 -14.61 27.94 11.24
CA PRO A 605 -14.41 26.68 10.56
C PRO A 605 -13.17 26.74 9.66
N ILE A 606 -12.40 25.65 9.64
CA ILE A 606 -11.21 25.50 8.82
C ILE A 606 -11.64 25.19 7.38
N GLU A 607 -11.58 26.19 6.49
CA GLU A 607 -11.78 26.02 5.04
C GLU A 607 -10.54 25.50 4.30
#